data_AF-A0A383D2D4-F1
#
_entry.id   AF-A0A383D2D4-F1
#
_cell.length_a   1.000
_cell.length_b   1.000
_cell.length_c   1.000
_cell.angle_alpha   90.00
_cell.angle_beta   90.00
_cell.angle_gamma   90.00
#
_symmetry.space_group_name_H-M   'P 1'
#
loop_
_entity.id
_entity.type
_entity.pdbx_description
1 polymer ?
#
loop_
_entity_poly.entity_id
_entity_poly.type
_entity_poly.pdbx_seq_one_letter_code
_entity_poly.pdbx_strand_id
1 'polypeptide(L)'
;MKTIFDSKIGLIVVAIIIFVVAVGIGFTIENASDEKIVSRYSSIDSGGPLTARRDGYYSYMNRNESFEEQLPLTATDAINNGWIINSNCDLTNGRFFNKPEIPYLLGYDTTDDLLSIYLFSKEKMPEPWVNSNTVDTNLYPSINYEHSKLIIHFKDPANACSGNNN
;
A
#
# COMPACT_ATOMS: atom_id res chain seq x y z
N MET A 1 -62.25 -17.25 10.91
CA MET A 1 -60.94 -16.77 10.43
C MET A 1 -61.12 -15.29 10.11
N LYS A 2 -60.78 -14.43 11.07
CA LYS A 2 -61.17 -13.02 11.13
C LYS A 2 -60.21 -12.21 10.26
N THR A 3 -60.79 -11.36 9.43
CA THR A 3 -60.19 -10.41 8.49
C THR A 3 -58.93 -9.72 9.01
N ILE A 4 -57.75 -10.24 8.65
CA ILE A 4 -56.45 -9.55 8.83
C ILE A 4 -56.29 -8.42 7.79
N PHE A 5 -57.18 -8.34 6.79
CA PHE A 5 -57.21 -7.29 5.77
C PHE A 5 -58.25 -6.21 6.08
N ASP A 6 -58.10 -5.52 7.21
CA ASP A 6 -58.56 -4.13 7.23
C ASP A 6 -57.55 -3.34 6.39
N SER A 7 -57.99 -2.78 5.26
CA SER A 7 -57.14 -2.29 4.15
C SER A 7 -55.98 -1.37 4.60
N LYS A 8 -56.16 -0.63 5.71
CA LYS A 8 -55.13 0.24 6.28
C LYS A 8 -54.11 -0.50 7.16
N ILE A 9 -54.55 -1.48 7.95
CA ILE A 9 -53.67 -2.25 8.85
C ILE A 9 -52.81 -3.21 8.04
N GLY A 10 -53.38 -3.86 7.01
CA GLY A 10 -52.62 -4.73 6.11
C GLY A 10 -51.51 -3.99 5.36
N LEU A 11 -51.76 -2.74 4.95
CA LEU A 11 -50.79 -1.92 4.21
C LEU A 11 -49.62 -1.48 5.10
N ILE A 12 -49.89 -1.17 6.38
CA ILE A 12 -48.84 -0.84 7.36
C ILE A 12 -47.94 -2.05 7.62
N VAL A 13 -48.52 -3.25 7.77
CA VAL A 13 -47.74 -4.48 7.99
C VAL A 13 -46.83 -4.78 6.80
N VAL A 14 -47.32 -4.62 5.57
CA VAL A 14 -46.51 -4.81 4.35
C VAL A 14 -45.38 -3.78 4.27
N ALA A 15 -45.64 -2.51 4.58
CA ALA A 15 -44.62 -1.46 4.57
C ALA A 15 -43.49 -1.73 5.59
N ILE A 16 -43.83 -2.23 6.79
CA ILE A 16 -42.86 -2.60 7.82
C ILE A 16 -41.99 -3.77 7.34
N ILE A 17 -42.58 -4.79 6.72
CA ILE A 17 -41.83 -5.95 6.20
C ILE A 17 -40.84 -5.48 5.12
N ILE A 18 -41.26 -4.62 4.18
CA ILE A 18 -40.39 -4.08 3.14
C ILE A 18 -39.22 -3.28 3.76
N PHE A 19 -39.51 -2.46 4.77
CA PHE A 19 -38.48 -1.67 5.45
C PHE A 19 -37.45 -2.56 6.16
N VAL A 20 -37.90 -3.61 6.87
CA VAL A 20 -37.00 -4.55 7.56
C VAL A 20 -36.12 -5.30 6.56
N VAL A 21 -36.68 -5.72 5.42
CA VAL A 21 -35.89 -6.37 4.35
C VAL A 21 -34.88 -5.39 3.75
N ALA A 22 -35.26 -4.15 3.47
CA ALA A 22 -34.35 -3.14 2.93
C ALA A 22 -33.19 -2.82 3.89
N VAL A 23 -33.47 -2.66 5.18
CA VAL A 23 -32.45 -2.44 6.22
C VAL A 23 -31.55 -3.66 6.38
N GLY A 24 -32.13 -4.87 6.37
CA GLY A 24 -31.37 -6.11 6.45
C GLY A 24 -30.39 -6.27 5.28
N ILE A 25 -30.83 -5.97 4.05
CA ILE A 25 -29.97 -5.99 2.87
C ILE A 25 -28.87 -4.93 2.99
N GLY A 26 -29.20 -3.69 3.39
CA GLY A 26 -28.20 -2.62 3.60
C GLY A 26 -27.10 -3.03 4.59
N PHE A 27 -27.46 -3.66 5.70
CA PHE A 27 -26.52 -4.15 6.72
C PHE A 27 -25.59 -5.27 6.23
N THR A 28 -26.00 -6.03 5.23
CA THR A 28 -25.14 -7.09 4.64
C THR A 28 -24.13 -6.54 3.64
N ILE A 29 -24.44 -5.42 2.97
CA ILE A 29 -23.55 -4.82 1.96
C ILE A 29 -22.40 -4.06 2.63
N GLU A 30 -22.62 -3.41 3.78
CA GLU A 30 -21.55 -2.72 4.53
C GLU A 30 -20.57 -3.69 5.25
N ASN A 31 -20.94 -4.96 5.41
CA ASN A 31 -20.08 -5.99 6.04
C ASN A 31 -19.41 -6.91 5.01
N ALA A 32 -19.53 -6.63 3.72
CA ALA A 32 -18.70 -7.28 2.73
C ALA A 32 -17.25 -6.86 2.98
N SER A 33 -16.48 -7.75 3.60
CA SER A 33 -15.07 -7.53 3.90
C SER A 33 -14.34 -7.09 2.63
N ASP A 34 -13.59 -5.98 2.71
CA ASP A 34 -12.64 -5.59 1.67
C ASP A 34 -11.81 -6.81 1.27
N GLU A 35 -11.97 -7.25 0.01
CA GLU A 35 -11.18 -8.33 -0.54
C GLU A 35 -9.72 -7.92 -0.43
N LYS A 36 -8.91 -8.68 0.32
CA LYS A 36 -7.50 -8.36 0.56
C LYS A 36 -6.77 -8.31 -0.78
N ILE A 37 -6.56 -7.10 -1.32
CA ILE A 37 -5.87 -6.91 -2.60
C ILE A 37 -4.42 -7.37 -2.41
N VAL A 38 -4.12 -8.58 -2.88
CA VAL A 38 -2.75 -9.10 -2.90
C VAL A 38 -2.01 -8.38 -4.02
N SER A 39 -1.03 -7.53 -3.66
CA SER A 39 -0.13 -6.93 -4.64
C SER A 39 0.63 -8.03 -5.36
N ARG A 40 0.49 -8.09 -6.69
CA ARG A 40 1.17 -9.09 -7.53
C ARG A 40 2.46 -8.55 -8.14
N TYR A 41 2.63 -7.22 -8.14
CA TYR A 41 3.69 -6.55 -8.88
C TYR A 41 3.94 -5.13 -8.34
N SER A 42 5.20 -4.74 -8.22
CA SER A 42 5.63 -3.37 -7.92
C SER A 42 6.98 -3.13 -8.59
N SER A 43 7.12 -2.00 -9.28
CA SER A 43 8.34 -1.66 -10.01
C SER A 43 8.63 -0.16 -9.93
N ILE A 44 9.89 0.20 -10.12
CA ILE A 44 10.34 1.57 -10.36
C ILE A 44 10.86 1.66 -11.80
N ASP A 45 10.46 2.70 -12.53
CA ASP A 45 10.87 2.94 -13.91
C ASP A 45 11.49 4.35 -14.03
N SER A 46 12.57 4.47 -14.80
CA SER A 46 13.17 5.75 -15.17
C SER A 46 12.27 6.61 -16.07
N GLY A 47 11.16 6.05 -16.56
CA GLY A 47 10.13 6.75 -17.33
C GLY A 47 10.46 6.78 -18.82
N GLY A 48 9.89 5.84 -19.57
CA GLY A 48 9.84 5.87 -21.03
C GLY A 48 8.40 6.06 -21.55
N PRO A 49 8.20 6.27 -22.87
CA PRO A 49 6.86 6.37 -23.44
C PRO A 49 6.08 5.05 -23.26
N LEU A 50 5.16 5.03 -22.30
CA LEU A 50 4.20 3.94 -22.10
C LEU A 50 3.14 3.99 -23.21
N THR A 51 3.23 3.10 -24.21
CA THR A 51 2.10 2.89 -25.13
C THR A 51 1.21 1.78 -24.60
N ALA A 52 0.04 2.14 -24.04
CA ALA A 52 -1.00 1.17 -23.70
C ALA A 52 -1.51 0.51 -24.99
N ARG A 53 -1.32 -0.80 -25.13
CA ARG A 53 -1.98 -1.59 -26.18
C ARG A 53 -3.45 -1.75 -25.80
N ARG A 54 -4.34 -1.65 -26.80
CA ARG A 54 -5.82 -1.76 -26.66
C ARG A 54 -6.28 -3.07 -25.98
N ASP A 55 -5.41 -4.06 -25.86
CA ASP A 55 -5.72 -5.41 -25.33
C ASP A 55 -5.29 -5.61 -23.86
N GLY A 56 -4.90 -4.55 -23.14
CA GLY A 56 -4.59 -4.62 -21.70
C GLY A 56 -3.25 -5.26 -21.35
N TYR A 57 -2.41 -5.58 -22.35
CA TYR A 57 -1.08 -6.14 -22.16
C TYR A 57 -0.01 -5.07 -22.33
N TYR A 58 0.79 -4.82 -21.30
CA TYR A 58 1.96 -3.93 -21.36
C TYR A 58 3.05 -4.62 -22.19
N SER A 59 3.47 -3.99 -23.29
CA SER A 59 4.60 -4.47 -24.09
C SER A 59 5.79 -3.55 -23.92
N TYR A 60 6.88 -4.10 -23.37
CA TYR A 60 8.18 -3.46 -23.30
C TYR A 60 8.71 -3.19 -24.73
N MET A 61 8.94 -1.92 -25.07
CA MET A 61 9.64 -1.56 -26.32
C MET A 61 11.14 -1.92 -26.19
N ASN A 62 11.76 -2.31 -27.30
CA ASN A 62 13.12 -2.84 -27.33
C ASN A 62 14.17 -1.75 -26.97
N ARG A 63 14.89 -2.03 -25.88
CA ARG A 63 16.36 -2.06 -25.74
C ARG A 63 17.19 -0.81 -25.40
N ASN A 64 16.66 0.41 -25.26
CA ASN A 64 17.51 1.54 -24.85
C ASN A 64 17.01 2.56 -23.78
N GLU A 65 15.73 2.74 -23.41
CA GLU A 65 15.39 3.98 -22.63
C GLU A 65 14.28 3.88 -21.57
N SER A 66 14.03 2.71 -20.97
CA SER A 66 13.28 2.64 -19.70
C SER A 66 13.78 1.46 -18.87
N PHE A 67 14.46 1.75 -17.76
CA PHE A 67 14.93 0.74 -16.83
C PHE A 67 13.82 0.47 -15.83
N GLU A 68 13.02 -0.56 -16.08
CA GLU A 68 12.06 -1.05 -15.11
C GLU A 68 12.74 -2.06 -14.19
N GLU A 69 12.86 -1.70 -12.91
CA GLU A 69 13.36 -2.58 -11.86
C GLU A 69 12.19 -3.09 -11.04
N GLN A 70 12.00 -4.42 -11.05
CA GLN A 70 11.00 -5.06 -10.22
C GLN A 70 11.45 -5.05 -8.76
N LEU A 71 10.57 -4.55 -7.88
CA LEU A 71 10.84 -4.49 -6.45
C LEU A 71 10.49 -5.83 -5.78
N PRO A 72 11.31 -6.32 -4.84
CA PRO A 72 10.97 -7.49 -4.06
C PRO A 72 9.74 -7.21 -3.19
N LEU A 73 8.70 -8.01 -3.39
CA LEU A 73 7.42 -7.85 -2.69
C LEU A 73 7.45 -8.32 -1.24
N THR A 74 8.46 -9.14 -0.88
CA THR A 74 8.64 -9.61 0.50
C THR A 74 10.02 -9.26 1.05
N ALA A 75 10.14 -9.13 2.37
CA ALA A 75 11.43 -8.86 2.99
C ALA A 75 12.34 -10.09 2.87
N THR A 76 11.78 -11.29 2.93
CA THR A 76 12.47 -12.55 2.61
C THR A 76 13.10 -12.52 1.21
N ASP A 77 12.32 -12.15 0.18
CA ASP A 77 12.83 -12.04 -1.18
C ASP A 77 13.89 -10.92 -1.30
N ALA A 78 13.70 -9.81 -0.60
CA ALA A 78 14.69 -8.73 -0.58
C ALA A 78 16.03 -9.23 -0.04
N ILE A 79 16.04 -9.91 1.11
CA ILE A 79 17.26 -10.48 1.71
C ILE A 79 17.93 -11.45 0.73
N ASN A 80 17.16 -12.34 0.11
CA ASN A 80 17.67 -13.28 -0.90
C ASN A 80 18.28 -12.57 -2.12
N ASN A 81 17.84 -11.35 -2.42
CA ASN A 81 18.34 -10.51 -3.51
C ASN A 81 19.38 -9.45 -3.06
N GLY A 82 19.98 -9.63 -1.88
CA GLY A 82 21.11 -8.83 -1.40
C GLY A 82 20.73 -7.53 -0.70
N TRP A 83 19.46 -7.36 -0.31
CA TRP A 83 19.04 -6.27 0.56
C TRP A 83 19.44 -6.56 2.01
N ILE A 84 19.88 -5.52 2.72
CA ILE A 84 20.36 -5.59 4.10
C ILE A 84 19.38 -4.83 4.99
N ILE A 85 19.07 -5.39 6.15
CA ILE A 85 18.20 -4.74 7.13
C ILE A 85 18.81 -3.41 7.52
N ASN A 86 18.05 -2.34 7.29
CA ASN A 86 18.48 -1.00 7.54
C ASN A 86 17.87 -0.38 8.79
N SER A 87 16.63 -0.69 9.20
CA SER A 87 16.05 0.01 10.37
C SER A 87 15.54 -0.90 11.46
N ASN A 88 15.24 -0.30 12.61
CA ASN A 88 14.22 -0.87 13.49
C ASN A 88 12.84 -0.72 12.83
N CYS A 89 11.91 -1.58 13.25
CA CYS A 89 10.54 -1.51 12.76
C CYS A 89 9.84 -0.29 13.39
N ASP A 90 9.38 0.64 12.56
CA ASP A 90 8.59 1.82 12.96
C ASP A 90 7.10 1.63 12.64
N LEU A 91 6.22 2.11 13.53
CA LEU A 91 4.77 1.93 13.40
C LEU A 91 4.16 2.49 12.11
N THR A 92 4.81 3.47 11.48
CA THR A 92 4.29 4.19 10.31
C THR A 92 5.07 3.92 9.03
N ASN A 93 6.27 3.36 9.12
CA ASN A 93 7.12 3.15 7.94
C ASN A 93 7.54 1.71 7.74
N GLY A 94 7.30 0.84 8.73
CA GLY A 94 7.81 -0.52 8.72
C GLY A 94 9.30 -0.56 9.04
N ARG A 95 9.94 -1.62 8.56
CA ARG A 95 11.39 -1.82 8.62
C ARG A 95 11.98 -1.57 7.24
N PHE A 96 12.87 -0.60 7.13
CA PHE A 96 13.62 -0.29 5.92
C PHE A 96 14.78 -1.24 5.71
N PHE A 97 15.04 -1.51 4.44
CA PHE A 97 16.14 -2.30 3.92
C PHE A 97 16.87 -1.49 2.86
N ASN A 98 18.19 -1.63 2.80
CA ASN A 98 19.04 -0.97 1.81
C ASN A 98 19.78 -1.99 0.96
N LYS A 99 20.11 -1.61 -0.27
CA LYS A 99 21.00 -2.37 -1.13
C LYS A 99 22.12 -1.45 -1.61
N PRO A 100 23.39 -1.89 -1.59
CA PRO A 100 24.50 -1.07 -2.08
C PRO A 100 24.21 -0.55 -3.49
N GLU A 101 24.63 0.68 -3.76
CA GLU A 101 24.53 1.34 -5.08
C GLU A 101 23.11 1.71 -5.54
N ILE A 102 22.08 1.42 -4.73
CA ILE A 102 20.69 1.79 -5.03
C ILE A 102 20.31 3.08 -4.28
N PRO A 103 19.72 4.10 -4.95
CA PRO A 103 19.39 5.40 -4.35
C PRO A 103 18.02 5.43 -3.64
N TYR A 104 17.57 4.30 -3.09
CA TYR A 104 16.31 4.19 -2.36
C TYR A 104 16.34 3.05 -1.33
N LEU A 105 15.42 3.09 -0.37
CA LEU A 105 15.21 2.03 0.62
C LEU A 105 13.81 1.44 0.45
N LEU A 106 13.66 0.16 0.77
CA LEU A 106 12.37 -0.53 0.76
C LEU A 106 11.91 -0.82 2.20
N GLY A 107 10.70 -0.40 2.53
CA GLY A 107 10.08 -0.62 3.84
C GLY A 107 9.14 -1.81 3.79
N TYR A 108 9.28 -2.70 4.77
CA TYR A 108 8.45 -3.90 4.93
C TYR A 108 7.73 -3.91 6.27
N ASP A 109 6.50 -4.41 6.29
CA ASP A 109 5.74 -4.57 7.53
C ASP A 109 6.14 -5.85 8.30
N THR A 110 5.56 -6.06 9.48
CA THR A 110 5.82 -7.27 10.29
C THR A 110 5.27 -8.57 9.68
N THR A 111 4.46 -8.49 8.63
CA THR A 111 3.90 -9.64 7.91
C THR A 111 4.74 -10.05 6.69
N ASP A 112 5.95 -9.50 6.56
CA ASP A 112 6.90 -9.75 5.47
C ASP A 112 6.53 -9.06 4.15
N ASP A 113 5.55 -8.17 4.13
CA ASP A 113 5.06 -7.56 2.89
C ASP A 113 5.70 -6.19 2.60
N LEU A 114 5.93 -5.88 1.31
CA LEU A 114 6.37 -4.57 0.84
C LEU A 114 5.31 -3.51 1.18
N LEU A 115 5.71 -2.54 1.99
CA LEU A 115 4.86 -1.48 2.54
C LEU A 115 5.15 -0.12 1.92
N SER A 116 6.43 0.24 1.77
CA SER A 116 6.82 1.58 1.36
C SER A 116 8.14 1.62 0.60
N ILE A 117 8.38 2.74 -0.08
CA ILE A 117 9.68 3.10 -0.63
C ILE A 117 10.10 4.47 -0.07
N TYR A 118 11.36 4.55 0.35
CA TYR A 118 11.99 5.78 0.83
C TYR A 118 12.96 6.26 -0.24
N LEU A 119 12.64 7.38 -0.88
CA LEU A 119 13.49 8.05 -1.86
C LEU A 119 14.26 9.18 -1.17
N PHE A 120 15.53 9.34 -1.53
CA PHE A 120 16.37 10.41 -0.99
C PHE A 120 17.27 11.06 -2.05
N SER A 121 17.53 12.35 -1.87
CA SER A 121 18.44 13.12 -2.71
C SER A 121 19.31 14.04 -1.88
N LYS A 122 20.59 14.16 -2.26
CA LYS A 122 21.49 15.20 -1.72
C LYS A 122 21.12 16.60 -2.17
N GLU A 123 20.41 16.70 -3.29
CA GLU A 123 19.95 17.97 -3.83
C GLU A 123 18.58 18.32 -3.23
N LYS A 124 18.34 19.63 -3.07
CA LYS A 124 17.05 20.13 -2.61
C LYS A 124 15.98 19.81 -3.65
N MET A 125 15.00 19.01 -3.27
CA MET A 125 13.86 18.67 -4.10
C MET A 125 12.67 19.60 -3.84
N PRO A 126 11.81 19.86 -4.85
CA PRO A 126 10.56 20.61 -4.67
C PRO A 126 9.54 19.80 -3.85
N GLU A 127 8.46 20.45 -3.42
CA GLU A 127 7.31 19.74 -2.84
C GLU A 127 6.84 18.61 -3.78
N PRO A 128 6.46 17.43 -3.27
CA PRO A 128 6.14 17.11 -1.87
C PRO A 128 7.33 16.63 -1.02
N TRP A 129 8.57 16.74 -1.50
CA TRP A 129 9.74 16.28 -0.74
C TRP A 129 9.98 17.15 0.49
N VAL A 130 10.42 16.51 1.58
CA VAL A 130 10.71 17.17 2.85
C VAL A 130 12.21 17.10 3.10
N ASN A 131 12.83 18.18 3.59
CA ASN A 131 14.23 18.13 4.00
C ASN A 131 14.36 17.44 5.35
N SER A 132 15.21 16.42 5.40
CA SER A 132 15.61 15.73 6.62
C SER A 132 16.92 16.34 7.11
N ASN A 133 16.81 17.17 8.15
CA ASN A 133 17.93 17.91 8.74
C ASN A 133 18.65 17.09 9.83
N THR A 134 18.05 15.95 10.19
CA THR A 134 18.51 15.04 11.23
C THR A 134 18.94 13.75 10.57
N VAL A 135 20.06 13.19 11.04
CA VAL A 135 20.36 11.77 10.90
C VAL A 135 19.05 11.03 11.17
N ASP A 136 18.47 10.36 10.16
CA ASP A 136 17.29 9.54 10.38
C ASP A 136 17.77 8.34 11.21
N THR A 137 17.78 8.50 12.54
CA THR A 137 18.39 7.59 13.52
C THR A 137 17.76 6.21 13.55
N ASN A 138 16.63 6.05 12.85
CA ASN A 138 15.99 4.77 12.69
C ASN A 138 16.63 3.96 11.56
N LEU A 139 17.42 4.56 10.65
CA LEU A 139 18.13 3.90 9.55
C LEU A 139 19.58 3.51 9.98
N TYR A 140 20.09 2.37 9.50
CA TYR A 140 21.32 1.66 9.85
C TYR A 140 21.85 0.82 8.66
N PRO A 141 22.93 1.21 7.96
CA PRO A 141 23.68 2.42 8.16
C PRO A 141 22.79 3.63 7.86
N SER A 142 22.81 4.55 8.80
CA SER A 142 22.06 5.81 8.77
C SER A 142 22.44 6.63 7.54
N ILE A 143 21.45 7.20 6.86
CA ILE A 143 21.67 8.34 5.97
C ILE A 143 22.08 9.51 6.88
N ASN A 144 23.39 9.71 7.01
CA ASN A 144 24.02 10.54 8.03
C ASN A 144 24.37 11.95 7.53
N TYR A 145 23.69 12.41 6.49
CA TYR A 145 23.88 13.71 5.88
C TYR A 145 22.51 14.33 5.59
N GLU A 146 22.47 15.67 5.48
CA GLU A 146 21.26 16.41 5.11
C GLU A 146 20.82 16.01 3.71
N HIS A 147 19.54 15.66 3.57
CA HIS A 147 18.98 15.21 2.30
C HIS A 147 17.50 15.55 2.20
N SER A 148 17.00 15.73 0.98
CA SER A 148 15.57 15.71 0.72
C SER A 148 15.08 14.26 0.71
N LYS A 149 13.93 14.00 1.33
CA LYS A 149 13.29 12.68 1.38
C LYS A 149 11.84 12.72 0.92
N LEU A 150 11.40 11.61 0.33
CA LEU A 150 10.01 11.33 -0.01
C LEU A 150 9.71 9.87 0.31
N ILE A 151 8.67 9.64 1.10
CA ILE A 151 8.21 8.29 1.44
C ILE A 151 6.89 8.06 0.71
N ILE A 152 6.80 6.96 -0.05
CA ILE A 152 5.59 6.53 -0.75
C ILE A 152 5.15 5.22 -0.13
N HIS A 153 3.92 5.17 0.38
CA HIS A 153 3.32 3.96 0.92
C HIS A 153 2.46 3.27 -0.15
N PHE A 154 2.68 1.97 -0.34
CA PHE A 154 1.90 1.14 -1.25
C PHE A 154 0.66 0.53 -0.56
N LYS A 155 0.66 0.49 0.77
CA LYS A 155 -0.44 0.02 1.63
C LYS A 155 -0.65 1.00 2.78
N ASP A 156 -1.72 0.81 3.55
CA ASP A 156 -1.94 1.59 4.77
C ASP A 156 -0.75 1.39 5.74
N PRO A 157 0.01 2.45 6.06
CA PRO A 157 1.10 2.34 7.02
C PRO A 157 0.63 2.16 8.46
N ALA A 158 -0.65 2.38 8.76
CA ALA A 158 -1.18 2.22 10.10
C ALA A 158 -0.92 0.78 10.57
N ASN A 159 -0.17 0.65 11.67
CA ASN A 159 0.17 -0.64 12.30
C ASN A 159 1.22 -1.47 11.56
N ALA A 160 2.06 -0.85 10.72
CA ALA A 160 3.17 -1.54 10.04
C ALA A 160 4.02 -2.44 10.96
N CYS A 161 4.18 -2.00 12.21
CA CYS A 161 4.93 -2.70 13.24
C CYS A 161 4.16 -2.92 14.54
N SER A 162 2.83 -2.86 14.50
CA SER A 162 2.04 -3.31 15.65
C SER A 162 2.19 -4.82 15.71
N GLY A 163 2.96 -5.29 16.69
CA GLY A 163 3.10 -6.72 16.94
C GLY A 163 1.71 -7.35 17.03
N ASN A 164 1.54 -8.52 16.41
CA ASN A 164 0.40 -9.38 16.69
C ASN A 164 0.35 -9.57 18.21
N ASN A 165 -0.50 -8.81 18.89
CA ASN A 165 -0.93 -9.10 20.25
C ASN A 165 -1.95 -10.25 20.13
N ASN A 166 -1.45 -11.45 19.85
CA ASN A 166 -2.18 -12.69 20.05
C ASN A 166 -1.43 -13.51 21.10
#